data_AF-A0A957V739-F1
#
_entry.id   AF-A0A957V739-F1
#
_cell.length_a   1.000
_cell.length_b   1.000
_cell.length_c   1.000
_cell.angle_alpha   90.00
_cell.angle_beta   90.00
_cell.angle_gamma   90.00
#
_symmetry.space_group_name_H-M   'P 1'
#
loop_
_entity.id
_entity.type
_entity.pdbx_description
1 polymer ?
#
loop_
_entity_poly.entity_id
_entity_poly.type
_entity_poly.pdbx_seq_one_letter_code
_entity_poly.pdbx_strand_id
1 'polypeptide(L)'
;PGPPSKLGIFVGHNDPAVFDLVKTQGVSVVKTLELDANFVAEIKRASPHTKIIGRIALDQINLAAIDPIAEARRFVDAVLPYADDPARRPYFDGWESYNEPV
;
A
#
# COMPACT_ATOMS: atom_id res chain seq x y z
N PRO A 1 1.31 -23.99 -16.71
CA PRO A 1 1.22 -22.91 -15.69
C PRO A 1 -0.15 -22.92 -15.02
N GLY A 2 -0.20 -22.97 -13.68
CA GLY A 2 -1.46 -22.86 -12.93
C GLY A 2 -2.05 -21.45 -13.02
N PRO A 3 -3.31 -21.24 -12.59
CA PRO A 3 -3.91 -19.90 -12.57
C PRO A 3 -3.07 -18.95 -11.70
N PRO A 4 -3.03 -17.64 -12.03
CA PRO A 4 -2.34 -16.66 -11.21
C PRO A 4 -2.83 -16.72 -9.76
N SER A 5 -1.89 -16.64 -8.83
CA SER A 5 -2.20 -16.61 -7.40
C SER A 5 -3.10 -15.42 -7.06
N LYS A 6 -3.94 -15.59 -6.04
CA LYS A 6 -4.77 -14.51 -5.49
C LYS A 6 -4.24 -14.00 -4.16
N LEU A 7 -3.02 -14.38 -3.78
CA LEU A 7 -2.45 -14.03 -2.48
C LEU A 7 -2.20 -12.52 -2.40
N GLY A 8 -2.83 -11.88 -1.43
CA GLY A 8 -2.53 -10.53 -0.98
C GLY A 8 -2.00 -10.58 0.45
N ILE A 9 -1.00 -9.75 0.76
CA ILE A 9 -0.44 -9.63 2.11
C ILE A 9 -0.50 -8.19 2.60
N PHE A 10 -0.60 -8.01 3.92
CA PHE A 10 -0.43 -6.73 4.59
C PHE A 10 0.89 -6.73 5.35
N VAL A 11 1.68 -5.67 5.16
CA VAL A 11 3.03 -5.53 5.74
C VAL A 11 3.06 -4.26 6.60
N GLY A 12 3.29 -4.43 7.90
CA GLY A 12 3.36 -3.32 8.84
C GLY A 12 4.73 -2.64 8.89
N HIS A 13 5.81 -3.37 8.57
CA HIS A 13 7.19 -2.90 8.61
C HIS A 13 8.06 -3.75 7.66
N ASN A 14 9.23 -3.24 7.30
CA ASN A 14 10.22 -3.99 6.51
C ASN A 14 10.74 -5.23 7.26
N ASP A 15 10.44 -6.43 6.73
CA ASP A 15 10.93 -7.72 7.23
C ASP A 15 11.50 -8.56 6.06
N PRO A 16 12.70 -9.17 6.20
CA PRO A 16 13.31 -9.99 5.16
C PRO A 16 12.40 -11.10 4.59
N ALA A 17 11.53 -11.69 5.41
CA ALA A 17 10.62 -12.76 4.98
C ALA A 17 9.60 -12.29 3.93
N VAL A 18 9.28 -10.99 3.89
CA VAL A 18 8.42 -10.40 2.85
C VAL A 18 9.07 -10.59 1.48
N PHE A 19 10.37 -10.36 1.37
CA PHE A 19 11.08 -10.50 0.10
C PHE A 19 11.20 -11.94 -0.35
N ASP A 20 11.37 -12.88 0.57
CA ASP A 20 11.36 -14.30 0.24
C ASP A 20 10.03 -14.73 -0.33
N LEU A 21 8.92 -14.23 0.21
CA LEU A 21 7.58 -14.47 -0.33
C LEU A 21 7.36 -13.77 -1.67
N VAL A 22 7.75 -12.50 -1.82
CA VAL A 22 7.63 -11.74 -3.09
C VAL A 22 8.44 -12.40 -4.22
N LYS A 23 9.65 -12.92 -3.94
CA LYS A 23 10.50 -13.62 -4.92
C LYS A 23 9.85 -14.88 -5.50
N THR A 24 8.86 -15.47 -4.82
CA THR A 24 8.09 -16.59 -5.40
C THR A 24 7.22 -16.15 -6.59
N GLN A 25 7.02 -14.84 -6.76
CA GLN A 25 6.11 -14.22 -7.74
C GLN A 25 4.64 -14.66 -7.57
N GLY A 26 4.31 -15.33 -6.46
CA GLY A 26 2.96 -15.73 -6.10
C GLY A 26 2.16 -14.66 -5.35
N VAL A 27 2.76 -13.52 -5.02
CA VAL A 27 2.06 -12.40 -4.34
C VAL A 27 1.52 -11.44 -5.38
N SER A 28 0.21 -11.29 -5.42
CA SER A 28 -0.46 -10.40 -6.38
C SER A 28 -0.61 -8.98 -5.84
N VAL A 29 -0.76 -8.83 -4.52
CA VAL A 29 -0.89 -7.52 -3.86
C VAL A 29 -0.09 -7.47 -2.55
N VAL A 30 0.65 -6.39 -2.35
CA VAL A 30 1.21 -6.00 -1.05
C VAL A 30 0.53 -4.70 -0.62
N LYS A 31 -0.19 -4.75 0.50
CA LYS A 31 -0.65 -3.57 1.22
C LYS A 31 0.38 -3.23 2.30
N THR A 32 0.72 -1.96 2.49
CA THR A 32 1.82 -1.62 3.42
C THR A 32 1.64 -0.29 4.15
N LEU A 33 2.11 -0.25 5.40
CA LEU A 33 2.40 0.98 6.15
C LEU A 33 3.86 1.43 6.02
N GLU A 34 4.74 0.55 5.52
CA GLU A 34 6.13 0.87 5.20
C GLU A 34 6.18 1.72 3.91
N LEU A 35 6.70 2.93 4.03
CA LEU A 35 6.76 3.92 2.95
C LEU A 35 8.21 4.20 2.49
N ASP A 36 9.20 3.47 3.00
CA ASP A 36 10.56 3.56 2.50
C ASP A 36 10.62 3.26 0.99
N ALA A 37 11.29 4.14 0.24
CA ALA A 37 11.38 4.04 -1.22
C ALA A 37 12.17 2.80 -1.67
N ASN A 38 13.19 2.37 -0.92
CA ASN A 38 13.99 1.20 -1.26
C ASN A 38 13.18 -0.08 -1.05
N PHE A 39 12.40 -0.15 0.04
CA PHE A 39 11.50 -1.26 0.31
C PHE A 39 10.54 -1.53 -0.87
N VAL A 40 9.82 -0.50 -1.32
CA VAL A 40 8.86 -0.68 -2.44
C VAL A 40 9.55 -0.88 -3.80
N ALA A 41 10.71 -0.25 -4.01
CA ALA A 41 11.50 -0.46 -5.22
C ALA A 41 12.02 -1.90 -5.32
N GLU A 42 12.45 -2.48 -4.20
CA GLU A 42 12.95 -3.86 -4.15
C GLU A 42 11.82 -4.87 -4.43
N ILE A 43 10.62 -4.66 -3.87
CA ILE A 43 9.44 -5.47 -4.19
C ILE A 43 9.17 -5.45 -5.70
N LYS A 44 9.15 -4.26 -6.33
CA LYS A 44 8.94 -4.14 -7.78
C LYS A 44 10.03 -4.78 -8.61
N ARG A 45 11.29 -4.73 -8.15
CA ARG A 45 12.40 -5.41 -8.82
C ARG A 45 12.27 -6.93 -8.78
N ALA A 46 11.86 -7.48 -7.63
CA ALA A 46 11.70 -8.92 -7.44
C ALA A 46 10.44 -9.48 -8.12
N SER A 47 9.33 -8.73 -8.09
CA SER A 47 8.06 -9.11 -8.68
C SER A 47 7.37 -7.90 -9.33
N PRO A 48 7.70 -7.58 -10.60
CA PRO A 48 7.20 -6.38 -11.29
C PRO A 48 5.68 -6.28 -11.40
N HIS A 49 4.98 -7.44 -11.34
CA HIS A 49 3.53 -7.51 -11.48
C HIS A 49 2.78 -7.41 -10.13
N THR A 50 3.47 -7.53 -9.00
CA THR A 50 2.86 -7.36 -7.68
C THR A 50 2.38 -5.92 -7.54
N LYS A 51 1.11 -5.73 -7.18
CA LYS A 51 0.54 -4.42 -6.91
C LYS A 51 0.91 -3.95 -5.51
N ILE A 52 1.35 -2.71 -5.38
CA ILE A 52 1.70 -2.14 -4.08
C ILE A 52 0.69 -1.05 -3.74
N ILE A 53 -0.02 -1.24 -2.63
CA ILE A 53 -1.01 -0.29 -2.11
C ILE A 53 -0.48 0.29 -0.81
N GLY A 54 -0.23 1.60 -0.80
CA GLY A 54 0.26 2.32 0.37
C GLY A 54 -0.87 2.75 1.29
N ARG A 55 -0.57 2.84 2.57
CA ARG A 55 -1.44 3.47 3.57
C ARG A 55 -0.59 4.34 4.49
N ILE A 56 -1.03 5.57 4.71
CA ILE A 56 -0.44 6.45 5.72
C ILE A 56 -1.09 6.19 7.08
N ALA A 57 -0.39 6.54 8.15
CA ALA A 57 -1.00 6.57 9.48
C ALA A 57 -2.14 7.60 9.49
N LEU A 58 -3.32 7.17 9.89
CA LEU A 58 -4.52 7.99 10.01
C LEU A 58 -5.16 7.72 11.37
N ASP A 59 -5.71 8.76 11.99
CA ASP A 59 -6.50 8.63 13.20
C ASP A 59 -7.77 7.81 12.94
N GLN A 60 -8.32 7.19 13.98
CA GLN A 60 -9.64 6.57 13.87
C GLN A 60 -10.71 7.65 13.67
N ILE A 61 -11.70 7.34 12.84
CA ILE A 61 -12.82 8.24 12.58
C ILE A 61 -14.15 7.52 12.79
N ASN A 62 -15.17 8.25 13.28
CA ASN A 62 -16.53 7.75 13.34
C ASN A 62 -17.23 8.01 11.99
N LEU A 63 -17.33 6.98 11.15
CA LEU A 63 -17.90 7.09 9.80
C LEU A 63 -19.35 7.60 9.79
N ALA A 64 -20.11 7.42 10.88
CA ALA A 64 -21.50 7.90 10.96
C ALA A 64 -21.61 9.42 11.20
N ALA A 65 -20.52 10.08 11.61
CA ALA A 65 -20.53 11.48 12.02
C ALA A 65 -19.70 12.40 11.11
N ILE A 66 -19.03 11.87 10.09
CA ILE A 66 -18.20 12.66 9.17
C ILE A 66 -18.99 13.19 7.97
N ASP A 67 -18.48 14.27 7.38
CA ASP A 67 -18.73 14.59 5.97
C ASP A 67 -17.76 13.75 5.10
N PRO A 68 -18.27 12.78 4.31
CA PRO A 68 -17.43 11.88 3.54
C PRO A 68 -16.65 12.59 2.41
N ILE A 69 -17.19 13.67 1.84
CA ILE A 69 -16.51 14.41 0.76
C ILE A 69 -15.36 15.22 1.35
N ALA A 70 -15.61 15.90 2.47
CA ALA A 70 -14.56 16.64 3.17
C ALA A 70 -13.43 15.71 3.63
N GLU A 71 -13.76 14.54 4.18
CA GLU A 71 -12.77 13.58 4.67
C GLU A 71 -11.98 12.93 3.52
N ALA A 72 -12.62 12.64 2.37
CA ALA A 72 -11.92 12.16 1.19
C ALA A 72 -10.89 13.19 0.68
N ARG A 73 -11.24 14.48 0.67
CA ARG A 73 -10.29 15.55 0.30
C ARG A 73 -9.14 15.63 1.30
N ARG A 74 -9.44 15.61 2.61
CA ARG A 74 -8.42 15.61 3.66
C ARG A 74 -7.43 14.46 3.50
N PHE A 75 -7.92 13.27 3.17
CA PHE A 75 -7.07 12.12 2.89
C PHE A 75 -6.18 12.34 1.66
N VAL A 76 -6.74 12.83 0.56
CA VAL A 76 -5.96 13.13 -0.65
C VAL A 76 -4.85 14.14 -0.32
N ASP A 77 -5.17 15.22 0.36
CA ASP A 77 -4.20 16.24 0.76
C ASP A 77 -3.09 15.66 1.66
N ALA A 78 -3.45 14.73 2.56
CA ALA A 78 -2.50 14.07 3.45
C ALA A 78 -1.60 13.04 2.75
N VAL A 79 -2.10 12.36 1.70
CA VAL A 79 -1.35 11.31 1.01
C VAL A 79 -0.47 11.85 -0.11
N LEU A 80 -0.84 12.98 -0.73
CA LEU A 80 -0.10 13.58 -1.85
C LEU A 80 1.41 13.77 -1.58
N PRO A 81 1.87 14.24 -0.41
CA PRO A 81 3.30 14.36 -0.13
C PRO A 81 4.09 13.06 -0.25
N TYR A 82 3.44 11.90 -0.03
CA TYR A 82 4.04 10.59 -0.18
C TYR A 82 3.82 10.02 -1.59
N ALA A 83 2.63 10.22 -2.15
CA ALA A 83 2.23 9.69 -3.45
C ALA A 83 2.94 10.39 -4.62
N ASP A 84 3.26 11.67 -4.49
CA ASP A 84 3.96 12.47 -5.50
C ASP A 84 5.48 12.52 -5.28
N ASP A 85 6.01 11.94 -4.20
CA ASP A 85 7.46 11.81 -4.01
C ASP A 85 8.07 11.02 -5.19
N PRO A 86 9.03 11.60 -5.96
CA PRO A 86 9.64 10.94 -7.11
C PRO A 86 10.29 9.59 -6.79
N ALA A 87 10.75 9.38 -5.55
CA ALA A 87 11.34 8.13 -5.10
C ALA A 87 10.30 7.03 -4.82
N ARG A 88 9.02 7.39 -4.62
CA ARG A 88 7.94 6.44 -4.29
C ARG A 88 6.94 6.25 -5.42
N ARG A 89 6.56 7.34 -6.10
CA ARG A 89 5.53 7.40 -7.14
C ARG A 89 5.63 6.29 -8.19
N PRO A 90 6.82 5.89 -8.70
CA PRO A 90 6.91 4.84 -9.70
C PRO A 90 6.54 3.43 -9.18
N TYR A 91 6.54 3.23 -7.86
CA TYR A 91 6.45 1.89 -7.25
C TYR A 91 5.10 1.61 -6.60
N PHE A 92 4.39 2.62 -6.12
CA PHE A 92 3.02 2.46 -5.63
C PHE A 92 2.01 2.45 -6.77
N ASP A 93 1.09 1.48 -6.77
CA ASP A 93 -0.01 1.38 -7.74
C ASP A 93 -1.29 2.06 -7.23
N GLY A 94 -1.38 2.32 -5.93
CA GLY A 94 -2.55 2.93 -5.31
C GLY A 94 -2.37 3.23 -3.84
N TRP A 95 -3.36 3.90 -3.27
CA TRP A 95 -3.39 4.29 -1.87
C TRP A 95 -4.75 3.97 -1.28
N GLU A 96 -4.75 3.51 -0.03
CA GLU A 96 -5.96 3.11 0.69
C GLU A 96 -6.12 3.96 1.95
N SER A 97 -7.34 4.44 2.18
CA SER A 97 -7.74 5.17 3.39
C SER A 97 -8.43 4.21 4.37
N TYR A 98 -9.46 4.68 5.08
CA TYR A 98 -10.21 3.91 6.07
C TYR A 98 -10.88 2.68 5.46
N ASN A 99 -10.77 1.53 6.11
CA ASN A 99 -11.30 0.26 5.60
C ASN A 99 -12.38 -0.38 6.50
N GLU A 100 -12.55 0.07 7.73
CA GLU A 100 -13.52 -0.51 8.67
C GLU A 100 -14.23 0.60 9.46
N PRO A 101 -15.56 0.54 9.63
CA PRO A 101 -16.28 1.34 10.61
C PRO A 101 -15.87 0.91 12.03
N VAL A 102 -15.80 1.88 12.95
CA VAL A 102 -15.88 1.61 14.40
C VAL A 102 -17.31 1.76 14.88
#